data_AF-A0AAD4N7H6-F1
#
_entry.id   AF-A0AAD4N7H6-F1
#
_cell.length_a   1.000
_cell.length_b   1.000
_cell.length_c   1.000
_cell.angle_alpha   90.00
_cell.angle_beta   90.00
_cell.angle_gamma   90.00
#
_symmetry.space_group_name_H-M   'P 1'
#
loop_
_entity.id
_entity.type
_entity.pdbx_description
1 polymer ?
#
loop_
_entity_poly.entity_id
_entity_poly.type
_entity_poly.pdbx_seq_one_letter_code
_entity_poly.pdbx_strand_id
1 'polypeptide(L)'
;MTERIQNMETAQYEKFTNARQTSFCSRKGKKSHTYAKGFLQWLDSPNIDNGIIYVLNFCAIEIVATVVGSAILCREEEPCNFFLNEYPTYSLQLRHYEEAVRRNNGYAKRKDILFGNF
;
A
#
# COMPACT_ATOMS: atom_id res chain seq x y z
N MET A 1 -1.74 13.71 17.01
CA MET A 1 -1.65 12.24 16.82
C MET A 1 -3.09 11.74 16.72
N THR A 2 -3.45 11.01 15.67
CA THR A 2 -4.84 10.62 15.38
C THR A 2 -5.42 9.78 16.53
N GLU A 3 -6.66 10.06 16.95
CA GLU A 3 -7.38 9.39 18.05
C GLU A 3 -7.32 7.86 17.95
N ARG A 4 -7.33 7.33 16.72
CA ARG A 4 -7.17 5.89 16.43
C ARG A 4 -5.87 5.28 16.98
N ILE A 5 -4.76 6.02 16.98
CA ILE A 5 -3.45 5.53 17.44
C ILE A 5 -3.39 5.52 18.98
N GLN A 6 -4.06 6.46 19.63
CA GLN A 6 -4.09 6.57 21.09
C GLN A 6 -4.89 5.44 21.74
N ASN A 7 -5.87 4.89 21.03
CA ASN A 7 -6.73 3.80 21.49
C ASN A 7 -6.20 2.41 21.09
N MET A 8 -5.01 2.29 20.49
CA MET A 8 -4.44 0.97 20.13
C MET A 8 -3.84 0.28 21.36
N GLU A 9 -4.10 -1.02 21.50
CA GLU A 9 -3.38 -1.86 22.45
C GLU A 9 -1.88 -1.89 22.12
N THR A 10 -1.04 -2.08 23.13
CA THR A 10 0.44 -2.06 22.99
C THR A 10 0.94 -2.99 21.90
N ALA A 11 0.43 -4.22 21.83
CA ALA A 11 0.83 -5.20 20.82
C ALA A 11 0.41 -4.79 19.40
N GLN A 12 -0.74 -4.13 19.26
CA GLN A 12 -1.21 -3.61 17.97
C GLN A 12 -0.39 -2.39 17.55
N TYR A 13 -0.08 -1.50 18.49
CA TYR A 13 0.76 -0.33 18.25
C TYR A 13 2.18 -0.72 17.80
N GLU A 14 2.76 -1.76 18.39
CA GLU A 14 4.07 -2.28 17.98
C GLU A 14 4.04 -2.80 16.53
N LYS A 15 3.04 -3.62 16.19
CA LYS A 15 2.83 -4.08 14.80
C LYS A 15 2.64 -2.91 13.84
N PHE A 16 1.85 -1.92 14.21
CA PHE A 16 1.62 -0.71 13.41
C PHE A 16 2.93 0.06 13.17
N THR A 17 3.74 0.25 14.22
CA THR A 17 5.01 0.97 14.12
C THR A 17 6.01 0.22 13.24
N ASN A 18 6.10 -1.10 13.38
CA ASN A 18 6.94 -1.95 12.54
C ASN A 18 6.50 -1.91 11.07
N ALA A 19 5.20 -2.00 10.80
CA ALA A 19 4.65 -1.88 9.45
C ALA A 19 4.97 -0.52 8.82
N ARG A 20 4.83 0.57 9.59
CA ARG A 20 5.13 1.94 9.13
C ARG A 20 6.60 2.16 8.76
N GLN A 21 7.52 1.40 9.35
CA GLN A 21 8.96 1.46 9.01
C GLN A 21 9.34 0.56 7.83
N THR A 22 8.38 -0.17 7.25
CA THR A 22 8.62 -1.02 6.09
C THR A 22 8.83 -0.15 4.85
N SER A 23 9.79 -0.54 4.01
CA SER A 23 10.13 0.18 2.79
C SER A 23 10.74 -0.78 1.77
N PHE A 24 10.57 -0.48 0.50
CA PHE A 24 11.18 -1.24 -0.61
C PHE A 24 12.71 -1.08 -0.66
N CYS A 25 13.23 0.04 -0.15
CA CYS A 25 14.65 0.41 -0.21
C CYS A 25 15.39 0.22 1.12
N SER A 26 14.74 -0.31 2.16
CA SER A 26 15.31 -0.38 3.51
C SER A 26 14.96 -1.68 4.22
N ARG A 27 15.79 -2.10 5.18
CA ARG A 27 15.51 -3.25 6.05
C ARG A 27 15.40 -2.76 7.48
N LYS A 28 14.25 -2.97 8.14
CA LYS A 28 13.96 -2.49 9.50
C LYS A 28 14.25 -0.98 9.67
N GLY A 29 13.84 -0.17 8.70
CA GLY A 29 14.05 1.29 8.69
C GLY A 29 15.48 1.76 8.41
N LYS A 30 16.46 0.86 8.25
CA LYS A 30 17.84 1.21 7.88
C LYS A 30 18.03 1.16 6.38
N LYS A 31 18.53 2.26 5.80
CA LYS A 31 18.87 2.36 4.37
C LYS A 31 19.76 1.18 3.97
N SER A 32 19.41 0.51 2.88
CA SER A 32 20.19 -0.62 2.37
C SER A 32 20.39 -0.49 0.87
N HIS A 33 21.66 -0.44 0.45
CA HIS A 33 22.00 -0.33 -0.97
C HIS A 33 21.50 -1.53 -1.78
N THR A 34 21.54 -2.74 -1.20
CA THR A 34 21.04 -3.97 -1.84
C THR A 34 19.54 -3.90 -2.11
N TYR A 35 18.74 -3.43 -1.14
CA TYR A 35 17.29 -3.31 -1.30
C TYR A 35 16.93 -2.21 -2.31
N ALA A 36 17.59 -1.05 -2.22
CA ALA A 36 17.42 0.02 -3.20
C ALA A 36 17.75 -0.45 -4.63
N LYS A 37 18.86 -1.19 -4.81
CA LYS A 37 19.22 -1.78 -6.10
C LYS A 37 18.18 -2.79 -6.60
N GLY A 38 17.68 -3.65 -5.72
CA GLY A 38 16.63 -4.61 -6.06
C GLY A 38 15.32 -3.93 -6.46
N PHE A 39 14.95 -2.84 -5.77
CA PHE A 39 13.78 -2.04 -6.12
C PHE A 39 13.92 -1.38 -7.51
N LEU A 40 15.08 -0.78 -7.81
CA LEU A 40 15.32 -0.20 -9.14
C LEU A 40 15.34 -1.26 -10.24
N GLN A 41 15.94 -2.41 -9.99
CA GLN A 41 15.94 -3.52 -10.94
C GLN A 41 14.51 -4.04 -11.20
N TRP A 42 13.67 -4.11 -10.18
CA TRP A 42 12.27 -4.50 -10.34
C TRP A 42 11.47 -3.49 -11.18
N LEU A 43 11.80 -2.20 -11.06
CA LEU A 43 11.22 -1.12 -11.88
C LEU A 43 11.81 -1.02 -13.30
N ASP A 44 12.80 -1.85 -13.65
CA ASP A 44 13.59 -1.72 -14.86
C ASP A 44 14.18 -0.30 -15.04
N SER A 45 14.58 0.30 -13.93
CA SER A 45 15.08 1.68 -13.87
C SER A 45 16.61 1.69 -13.85
N PRO A 46 17.27 2.65 -14.53
CA PRO A 46 18.72 2.81 -14.41
C PRO A 46 19.12 3.21 -12.98
N ASN A 47 20.43 3.20 -12.72
CA ASN A 47 20.95 3.77 -11.48
C ASN A 47 20.65 5.28 -11.46
N ILE A 48 19.86 5.71 -10.47
CA ILE A 48 19.43 7.09 -10.28
C ILE A 48 19.86 7.61 -8.91
N ASP A 49 19.77 8.93 -8.73
CA ASP A 49 20.14 9.59 -7.48
C ASP A 49 19.30 9.10 -6.27
N ASN A 50 19.94 9.06 -5.10
CA ASN A 50 19.32 8.60 -3.85
C ASN A 50 18.08 9.41 -3.44
N GLY A 51 18.02 10.70 -3.77
CA GLY A 51 16.85 11.54 -3.54
C GLY A 51 15.66 11.08 -4.37
N ILE A 52 15.88 10.73 -5.64
CA ILE A 52 14.83 10.20 -6.52
C ILE A 52 14.37 8.81 -6.05
N ILE A 53 15.30 7.95 -5.63
CA ILE A 53 14.97 6.63 -5.04
C ILE A 53 14.05 6.79 -3.83
N TYR A 54 14.31 7.78 -2.97
CA TYR A 54 13.47 8.06 -1.81
C TYR A 54 12.05 8.45 -2.21
N VAL A 55 11.90 9.34 -3.20
CA VAL A 55 10.59 9.76 -3.73
C VAL A 55 9.85 8.57 -4.34
N LEU A 56 10.51 7.74 -5.16
CA LEU A 56 9.89 6.55 -5.75
C LEU A 56 9.44 5.55 -4.69
N ASN A 57 10.25 5.32 -3.66
CA ASN A 57 9.86 4.47 -2.53
C ASN A 57 8.64 5.03 -1.79
N PHE A 58 8.59 6.35 -1.57
CA PHE A 58 7.43 7.00 -0.96
C PHE A 58 6.17 6.79 -1.84
N CYS A 59 6.25 7.09 -3.13
CA CYS A 59 5.14 6.88 -4.07
C CYS A 59 4.67 5.42 -4.07
N ALA A 60 5.60 4.45 -4.09
CA ALA A 60 5.24 3.03 -4.07
C ALA A 60 4.48 2.65 -2.78
N ILE A 61 4.91 3.13 -1.61
CA ILE A 61 4.23 2.89 -0.34
C ILE A 61 2.84 3.53 -0.33
N GLU A 62 2.72 4.78 -0.80
CA GLU A 62 1.43 5.48 -0.86
C GLU A 62 0.46 4.81 -1.85
N ILE A 63 0.94 4.26 -2.97
CA ILE A 63 0.12 3.48 -3.90
C ILE A 63 -0.42 2.25 -3.19
N VAL A 64 0.45 1.49 -2.52
CA VAL A 64 0.06 0.28 -1.78
C VAL A 64 -0.94 0.64 -0.67
N ALA A 65 -0.66 1.66 0.14
CA ALA A 65 -1.54 2.08 1.22
C ALA A 65 -2.92 2.50 0.71
N THR A 66 -2.96 3.27 -0.39
CA THR A 66 -4.19 3.74 -1.03
C THR A 66 -5.02 2.57 -1.57
N VAL A 67 -4.38 1.67 -2.31
CA VAL A 67 -5.04 0.52 -2.96
C VAL A 67 -5.53 -0.48 -1.91
N VAL A 68 -4.69 -0.86 -0.94
CA VAL A 68 -5.07 -1.79 0.13
C VAL A 68 -6.14 -1.19 1.03
N GLY A 69 -6.01 0.09 1.42
CA GLY A 69 -7.02 0.78 2.22
C GLY A 69 -8.38 0.81 1.53
N SER A 70 -8.40 1.12 0.23
CA SER A 70 -9.63 1.10 -0.57
C SER A 70 -10.20 -0.31 -0.74
N ALA A 71 -9.35 -1.33 -0.87
CA ALA A 71 -9.78 -2.72 -0.95
C ALA A 71 -10.45 -3.21 0.35
N ILE A 72 -9.96 -2.75 1.51
CA ILE A 72 -10.61 -3.01 2.81
C ILE A 72 -12.01 -2.43 2.83
N LEU A 73 -12.19 -1.17 2.41
CA LEU A 73 -13.50 -0.54 2.31
C LEU A 73 -14.43 -1.29 1.35
N CYS A 74 -13.92 -1.70 0.19
CA CYS A 74 -14.70 -2.47 -0.79
C CYS A 74 -15.20 -3.80 -0.20
N ARG A 75 -14.39 -4.49 0.61
CA ARG A 75 -14.79 -5.71 1.32
C ARG A 75 -15.83 -5.43 2.41
N GLU A 76 -15.69 -4.33 3.15
CA GLU A 76 -16.62 -3.95 4.23
C GLU A 76 -18.00 -3.53 3.70
N GLU A 77 -18.04 -2.92 2.52
CA GLU A 77 -19.27 -2.54 1.82
C GLU A 77 -19.87 -3.68 0.97
N GLU A 78 -19.16 -4.80 0.82
CA GLU A 78 -19.63 -5.96 0.06
C GLU A 78 -20.84 -6.60 0.75
N PRO A 79 -21.98 -6.79 0.07
CA PRO A 79 -23.13 -7.45 0.67
C PRO A 79 -22.81 -8.89 1.08
N CYS A 80 -23.32 -9.31 2.24
CA CYS A 80 -23.13 -10.68 2.73
C CYS A 80 -23.56 -11.73 1.69
N ASN A 81 -22.72 -12.76 1.49
CA ASN A 81 -22.96 -13.87 0.56
C ASN A 81 -23.10 -13.50 -0.92
N PHE A 82 -22.71 -12.28 -1.32
CA PHE A 82 -22.75 -11.88 -2.73
C PHE A 82 -21.70 -12.62 -3.56
N PHE A 83 -20.54 -12.95 -2.96
CA PHE A 83 -19.51 -13.79 -3.56
C PHE A 83 -19.13 -14.96 -2.65
N LEU A 84 -18.63 -16.03 -3.26
CA LEU A 84 -18.02 -17.15 -2.53
C LEU A 84 -16.59 -16.76 -2.14
N ASN A 85 -16.32 -16.63 -0.84
CA ASN A 85 -14.99 -16.32 -0.34
C ASN A 85 -14.05 -17.53 -0.44
N GLU A 86 -12.93 -17.36 -1.14
CA GLU A 86 -11.79 -18.26 -1.04
C GLU A 86 -11.18 -18.28 0.37
N TYR A 87 -10.56 -19.39 0.76
CA TYR A 87 -9.87 -19.48 2.04
C TYR A 87 -8.54 -18.69 2.02
N PRO A 88 -8.23 -17.87 3.04
CA PRO A 88 -9.00 -17.66 4.27
C PRO A 88 -10.12 -16.63 4.11
N THR A 89 -11.26 -16.90 4.74
CA THR A 89 -12.56 -16.24 4.51
C THR A 89 -12.60 -14.73 4.82
N TYR A 90 -11.63 -14.23 5.59
CA TYR A 90 -11.53 -12.82 5.98
C TYR A 90 -10.38 -12.07 5.28
N SER A 91 -9.75 -12.67 4.27
CA SER A 91 -8.68 -12.03 3.52
C SER A 91 -9.21 -11.05 2.47
N LEU A 92 -8.34 -10.12 2.05
CA LEU A 92 -8.56 -9.38 0.82
C LEU A 92 -8.35 -10.33 -0.37
N GLN A 93 -9.30 -10.34 -1.30
CA GLN A 93 -9.27 -11.14 -2.50
C GLN A 93 -9.09 -10.23 -3.71
N LEU A 94 -8.69 -10.81 -4.85
CA LEU A 94 -8.35 -10.05 -6.06
C LEU A 94 -9.47 -9.07 -6.45
N ARG A 95 -10.73 -9.50 -6.39
CA ARG A 95 -11.89 -8.65 -6.69
C ARG A 95 -11.95 -7.35 -5.86
N HIS A 96 -11.51 -7.38 -4.59
CA HIS A 96 -11.53 -6.19 -3.74
C HIS A 96 -10.49 -5.17 -4.21
N TYR A 97 -9.34 -5.66 -4.69
CA TYR A 97 -8.30 -4.81 -5.27
C TYR A 97 -8.72 -4.25 -6.62
N GLU A 98 -9.34 -5.07 -7.47
CA GLU A 98 -9.87 -4.63 -8.77
C GLU A 98 -10.94 -3.56 -8.59
N GLU A 99 -11.87 -3.77 -7.66
CA GLU A 99 -12.92 -2.79 -7.34
C GLU A 99 -12.34 -1.51 -6.73
N ALA A 100 -11.34 -1.61 -5.86
CA ALA A 100 -10.63 -0.46 -5.31
C ALA A 100 -10.00 0.40 -6.42
N VAL A 101 -9.34 -0.22 -7.38
CA VAL A 101 -8.73 0.46 -8.53
C VAL A 101 -9.82 1.05 -9.44
N ARG A 102 -10.93 0.35 -9.66
CA ARG A 102 -12.07 0.82 -10.46
C ARG A 102 -12.71 2.08 -9.85
N ARG A 103 -12.84 2.14 -8.52
CA ARG A 103 -13.41 3.28 -7.78
C ARG A 103 -12.45 4.46 -7.64
N ASN A 104 -11.15 4.25 -7.82
CA ASN A 104 -10.17 5.34 -7.81
C ASN A 104 -10.38 6.23 -9.04
N ASN A 105 -11.00 7.40 -8.83
CA ASN A 105 -11.31 8.38 -9.88
C ASN A 105 -10.07 8.82 -10.68
N GLY A 106 -8.92 8.97 -10.03
CA GLY A 106 -7.67 9.38 -10.67
C GLY A 106 -7.16 8.32 -11.62
N TYR A 107 -7.23 7.05 -11.20
CA TYR A 107 -6.92 5.94 -12.06
C TYR A 107 -7.94 5.78 -13.20
N ALA A 108 -9.24 5.88 -12.90
CA ALA A 108 -10.30 5.74 -13.89
C ALA A 108 -10.17 6.77 -15.03
N LYS A 109 -9.87 8.03 -14.69
CA LYS A 109 -9.82 9.14 -15.66
C LYS A 109 -8.45 9.37 -16.28
N ARG A 110 -7.38 9.22 -15.49
CA ARG A 110 -6.02 9.65 -15.87
C ARG A 110 -4.97 8.54 -15.75
N LYS A 111 -5.37 7.33 -15.34
CA LYS A 111 -4.46 6.20 -15.07
C LYS A 111 -3.39 6.53 -14.01
N ASP A 112 -3.70 7.45 -13.11
CA ASP A 112 -2.83 7.88 -12.01
C ASP A 112 -3.53 7.69 -10.66
N ILE A 113 -3.02 6.75 -9.86
CA ILE A 113 -3.57 6.38 -8.56
C ILE A 113 -3.35 7.47 -7.50
N LEU A 114 -2.20 8.15 -7.54
CA LEU A 114 -1.77 9.07 -6.47
C LEU A 114 -2.22 10.51 -6.73
N PHE A 115 -2.00 10.99 -7.95
CA PHE A 115 -2.17 12.40 -8.27
C PHE A 115 -3.33 12.66 -9.24
N GLY A 116 -3.97 11.61 -9.75
CA GLY A 116 -5.03 11.74 -10.76
C GLY A 116 -6.34 12.38 -10.25
N ASN A 117 -6.49 12.54 -8.92
CA ASN A 117 -7.66 13.15 -8.28
C ASN A 117 -7.52 14.66 -8.00
N PHE A 118 -6.35 15.25 -8.30
CA PHE A 118 -6.11 16.69 -8.16
C PHE A 118 -6.20 17.42 -9.51
#